data_AF-A0A699QYR9-F1
#
_entry.id   AF-A0A699QYR9-F1
#
_cell.length_a   1.000
_cell.length_b   1.000
_cell.length_c   1.000
_cell.angle_alpha   90.00
_cell.angle_beta   90.00
_cell.angle_gamma   90.00
#
_symmetry.space_group_name_H-M   'P 1'
#
loop_
_entity.id
_entity.type
_entity.pdbx_description
1 polymer ?
#
loop_
_entity_poly.entity_id
_entity_poly.type
_entity_poly.pdbx_seq_one_letter_code
_entity_poly.pdbx_strand_id
1 'polypeptide(L)'
;MPNLKLSIPYPSRRDDERRREQANEQIEKFYEIFKDMSFEISFTDALILMPKFAYTLKALIRNKEKLSKMARTPMNEHYSAVILNKLPKKLRDPSKFLIPCEFPGMDECLALADLGASINL
;
A
#
# COMPACT_ATOMS: atom_id res chain seq x y z
N MET A 1 10.22 48.60 -16.74
CA MET A 1 9.19 47.56 -16.47
C MET A 1 8.71 47.73 -15.03
N PRO A 2 7.39 47.77 -14.74
CA PRO A 2 6.92 47.99 -13.38
C PRO A 2 7.14 46.73 -12.53
N ASN A 3 7.59 46.92 -11.28
CA ASN A 3 7.84 45.85 -10.30
C ASN A 3 6.56 45.06 -10.02
N LEU A 4 6.48 43.80 -10.49
CA LEU A 4 5.48 42.84 -10.04
C LEU A 4 5.83 42.42 -8.60
N LYS A 5 5.20 43.05 -7.60
CA LYS A 5 5.12 42.45 -6.27
C LYS A 5 4.30 41.17 -6.38
N LEU A 6 4.97 40.02 -6.39
CA LEU A 6 4.36 38.71 -6.21
C LEU A 6 3.70 38.69 -4.82
N SER A 7 2.39 38.95 -4.75
CA SER A 7 1.61 38.70 -3.54
C SER A 7 1.48 37.18 -3.39
N ILE A 8 2.04 36.64 -2.32
CA ILE A 8 1.90 35.22 -2.01
C ILE A 8 0.40 34.96 -1.77
N PRO A 9 -0.24 34.04 -2.53
CA PRO A 9 -1.62 33.69 -2.27
C PRO A 9 -1.75 33.09 -0.86
N TYR A 10 -2.66 33.62 -0.06
CA TYR A 10 -2.94 33.20 1.32
C TYR A 10 -1.75 33.35 2.29
N PRO A 11 -1.41 34.60 2.70
CA PRO A 11 -0.36 34.86 3.69
C PRO A 11 -0.56 34.07 5.00
N SER A 12 -1.82 33.86 5.41
CA SER A 12 -2.18 33.11 6.60
C SER A 12 -1.71 31.65 6.57
N ARG A 13 -1.63 31.01 5.40
CA ARG A 13 -1.15 29.62 5.30
C ARG A 13 0.30 29.49 5.72
N ARG A 14 1.14 30.47 5.40
CA ARG A 14 2.53 30.49 5.85
C ARG A 14 2.62 30.63 7.37
N ASP A 15 1.77 31.48 7.95
CA ASP A 15 1.76 31.65 9.41
C ASP A 15 1.27 30.38 10.13
N ASP A 16 0.25 29.71 9.58
CA ASP A 16 -0.25 28.43 10.12
C ASP A 16 0.79 27.31 10.01
N GLU A 17 1.51 27.23 8.90
CA GLU A 17 2.60 26.27 8.68
C GLU A 17 3.74 26.51 9.67
N ARG A 18 4.16 27.76 9.84
CA ARG A 18 5.19 28.15 10.82
C ARG A 18 4.77 27.81 12.27
N ARG A 19 3.49 27.99 12.61
CA ARG A 19 2.94 27.59 13.92
C ARG A 19 2.96 26.07 14.11
N ARG A 20 2.66 25.30 13.07
CA ARG A 20 2.74 23.83 13.09
C ARG A 20 4.18 23.35 13.24
N GLU A 21 5.12 23.93 12.51
CA GLU A 21 6.55 23.64 12.63
C GLU A 21 7.05 23.90 14.06
N GLN A 22 6.69 25.06 14.64
CA GLN A 22 7.02 25.38 16.03
C GLN A 22 6.40 24.39 17.03
N ALA A 23 5.14 24.00 16.82
CA ALA A 23 4.49 22.98 17.67
C ALA A 23 5.19 21.63 17.56
N ASN A 24 5.58 21.22 16.34
CA ASN A 24 6.31 19.98 16.11
C ASN A 24 7.69 20.02 16.77
N GLU A 25 8.44 21.12 16.66
CA GLU A 25 9.71 21.30 17.38
C GLU A 25 9.54 21.20 18.90
N GLN A 26 8.44 21.71 19.45
CA GLN A 26 8.13 21.58 20.88
C GLN A 26 7.81 20.12 21.25
N ILE A 27 7.06 19.40 20.42
CA ILE A 27 6.75 17.98 20.62
C ILE A 27 8.03 17.13 20.57
N GLU A 28 8.92 17.38 19.61
CA GLU A 28 10.21 16.67 19.51
C GLU A 28 11.07 16.91 20.76
N LYS A 29 11.18 18.15 21.23
CA LYS A 29 11.90 18.45 22.49
C LYS A 29 11.29 17.74 23.70
N PHE A 30 9.96 17.68 23.77
CA PHE A 30 9.26 16.96 24.82
C PHE A 30 9.53 15.45 24.74
N TYR A 31 9.54 14.89 23.53
CA TYR A 31 9.84 13.48 23.31
C TYR A 31 11.27 13.13 23.73
N GLU A 32 12.27 13.96 23.42
CA GLU A 32 13.65 13.76 23.85
C GLU A 32 13.77 13.78 25.39
N ILE A 33 13.08 14.70 26.09
CA ILE A 33 13.03 14.69 27.56
C ILE A 33 12.41 13.39 28.10
N PHE A 34 11.32 12.91 27.49
CA PHE A 34 10.64 11.69 27.90
C PHE A 34 11.45 10.42 27.62
N LYS A 35 12.23 10.43 26.54
CA LYS A 35 13.10 9.32 26.15
C LYS A 35 14.27 9.14 27.12
N ASP A 36 14.84 10.25 27.58
CA ASP A 36 15.85 10.25 28.65
C ASP A 36 15.23 9.88 30.01
N MET A 37 13.93 10.11 30.17
CA MET A 37 13.16 9.73 31.35
C MET A 37 12.68 8.26 31.24
N SER A 38 13.61 7.32 31.28
CA SER A 38 13.26 5.90 31.36
C SER A 38 12.72 5.58 32.77
N PHE A 39 11.45 5.20 32.85
CA PHE A 39 10.89 4.64 34.08
C PHE A 39 10.95 3.11 34.01
N GLU A 40 11.57 2.50 35.01
CA GLU A 40 11.47 1.06 35.20
C GLU A 40 10.08 0.76 35.79
N ILE A 41 9.11 0.53 34.91
CA ILE A 41 7.79 0.06 35.29
C ILE A 41 7.72 -1.45 35.08
N SER A 42 7.18 -2.16 36.06
CA SER A 42 6.95 -3.59 35.88
C SER A 42 5.94 -3.81 34.74
N PHE A 43 6.09 -4.90 33.99
CA PHE A 43 5.15 -5.23 32.92
C PHE A 43 3.71 -5.32 33.44
N THR A 44 3.52 -5.82 34.66
CA THR A 44 2.20 -5.90 35.31
C THR A 44 1.59 -4.52 35.57
N ASP A 45 2.38 -3.56 36.03
CA ASP A 45 1.89 -2.20 36.29
C ASP A 45 1.58 -1.48 34.98
N ALA A 46 2.40 -1.67 33.94
CA ALA A 46 2.13 -1.13 32.60
C ALA A 46 0.80 -1.67 32.03
N LEU A 47 0.48 -2.95 32.25
CA LEU A 47 -0.81 -3.53 31.83
C LEU A 47 -2.00 -2.94 32.58
N ILE A 48 -1.83 -2.61 33.86
CA ILE A 48 -2.86 -1.94 34.66
C ILE A 48 -3.10 -0.51 34.14
N LEU A 49 -2.03 0.22 33.85
CA LEU A 49 -2.11 1.59 33.30
C LEU A 49 -2.64 1.62 31.86
N MET A 50 -2.45 0.54 31.10
CA MET A 50 -2.82 0.45 29.69
C MET A 50 -3.88 -0.64 29.45
N PRO A 51 -5.13 -0.45 29.90
CA PRO A 51 -6.16 -1.50 29.87
C PRO A 51 -6.52 -1.96 28.44
N LYS A 52 -6.43 -1.07 27.44
CA LYS A 52 -6.62 -1.45 26.02
C LYS A 52 -5.55 -2.43 25.57
N PHE A 53 -4.29 -2.22 25.96
CA PHE A 53 -3.18 -3.09 25.63
C PHE A 53 -3.27 -4.43 26.38
N ALA A 54 -3.67 -4.39 27.65
CA ALA A 54 -3.95 -5.61 28.41
C ALA A 54 -5.06 -6.45 27.78
N TYR A 55 -6.15 -5.82 27.31
CA TYR A 55 -7.23 -6.50 26.61
C TYR A 55 -6.77 -7.16 25.30
N THR A 56 -5.98 -6.46 24.48
CA THR A 56 -5.48 -7.01 23.22
C THR A 56 -4.51 -8.17 23.46
N LEU A 57 -3.61 -8.05 24.43
CA LEU A 57 -2.72 -9.15 24.85
C LEU A 57 -3.52 -10.36 25.33
N LYS A 58 -4.55 -10.15 26.16
CA LYS A 58 -5.44 -11.23 26.63
C LYS A 58 -6.14 -11.93 25.46
N ALA A 59 -6.63 -11.16 24.48
CA ALA A 59 -7.26 -11.71 23.28
C ALA A 59 -6.26 -12.50 22.42
N LEU A 60 -5.02 -12.02 22.30
CA LEU A 60 -3.95 -12.70 21.57
C LEU A 60 -3.58 -14.04 22.23
N ILE A 61 -3.37 -14.04 23.54
CA ILE A 61 -3.03 -15.24 24.32
C ILE A 61 -4.15 -16.28 24.19
N ARG A 62 -5.42 -15.85 24.31
CA ARG A 62 -6.58 -16.75 24.15
C ARG A 62 -6.62 -17.42 22.77
N ASN A 63 -6.19 -16.71 21.72
CA ASN A 63 -6.24 -17.20 20.35
C ASN A 63 -4.91 -17.83 19.87
N LYS A 64 -3.92 -18.01 20.76
CA LYS A 64 -2.57 -18.46 20.42
C LYS A 64 -2.56 -19.79 19.67
N GLU A 65 -3.37 -20.76 20.09
CA GLU A 65 -3.45 -22.06 19.42
C GLU A 65 -4.01 -21.96 18.00
N LYS A 66 -5.07 -21.18 17.81
CA LYS A 66 -5.68 -20.95 16.49
C LYS A 66 -4.68 -20.28 15.53
N LEU A 67 -3.95 -19.27 16.01
CA LEU A 67 -2.88 -18.63 15.26
C LEU A 67 -1.75 -19.61 14.93
N SER A 68 -1.33 -20.44 15.89
CA SER A 68 -0.29 -21.44 15.67
C SER A 68 -0.69 -22.51 14.64
N LYS A 69 -1.96 -22.93 14.64
CA LYS A 69 -2.51 -23.84 13.64
C LYS A 69 -2.51 -23.18 12.28
N MET A 70 -2.99 -21.94 12.19
CA MET A 70 -3.03 -21.18 10.94
C MET A 70 -1.64 -20.94 10.34
N ALA A 71 -0.62 -20.70 11.18
CA ALA A 71 0.76 -20.54 10.74
C ALA A 71 1.41 -21.85 10.27
N ARG A 72 0.92 -23.00 10.73
CA ARG A 72 1.40 -24.33 10.33
C ARG A 72 0.63 -24.93 9.16
N THR A 73 -0.53 -24.38 8.81
CA THR A 73 -1.31 -24.84 7.65
C THR A 73 -0.55 -24.51 6.36
N PRO A 74 -0.15 -25.50 5.55
CA PRO A 74 0.47 -25.22 4.26
C PRO A 74 -0.52 -24.48 3.37
N MET A 75 -0.12 -23.31 2.87
CA MET A 75 -0.94 -22.52 1.94
C MET A 75 -0.98 -23.25 0.59
N ASN A 76 -2.18 -23.34 -0.01
CA ASN A 76 -2.32 -23.81 -1.38
C ASN A 76 -1.68 -22.82 -2.37
N GLU A 77 -1.31 -23.28 -3.55
CA GLU A 77 -0.61 -22.47 -4.56
C GLU A 77 -1.42 -21.22 -4.97
N HIS A 78 -2.76 -21.33 -4.99
CA HIS A 78 -3.66 -20.23 -5.32
C HIS A 78 -3.65 -19.08 -4.29
N TYR A 79 -3.46 -19.36 -3.01
CA TYR A 79 -3.44 -18.34 -1.94
C TYR A 79 -2.08 -17.62 -1.85
N SER A 80 -1.02 -18.32 -2.24
CA SER A 80 0.35 -17.80 -2.19
C SER A 80 0.55 -16.60 -3.12
N ALA A 81 -0.04 -16.62 -4.32
CA ALA A 81 0.05 -15.52 -5.28
C ALA A 81 -0.61 -14.22 -4.76
N VAL A 82 -1.74 -14.35 -4.08
CA VAL A 82 -2.50 -13.22 -3.51
C VAL A 82 -1.75 -12.60 -2.32
N ILE A 83 -1.20 -13.42 -1.42
CA ILE A 83 -0.48 -12.94 -0.24
C ILE A 83 0.91 -12.42 -0.58
N LEU A 84 1.61 -13.04 -1.54
CA LEU A 84 2.95 -12.61 -1.95
C LEU A 84 2.95 -11.34 -2.81
N ASN A 85 1.77 -10.78 -3.17
CA ASN A 85 1.64 -9.65 -4.09
C ASN A 85 2.46 -9.83 -5.39
N LYS A 86 2.76 -11.07 -5.76
CA LYS A 86 3.49 -11.38 -6.98
C LYS A 86 2.45 -11.54 -8.07
N LEU A 87 2.09 -10.43 -8.69
CA LEU A 87 1.37 -10.48 -9.96
C LEU A 87 2.23 -11.30 -10.94
N PRO A 88 1.65 -12.30 -11.63
CA PRO A 88 2.35 -12.95 -12.72
C PRO A 88 2.79 -11.86 -13.71
N LYS A 89 4.07 -11.88 -14.11
CA LYS A 89 4.58 -10.90 -15.07
C LYS A 89 3.72 -10.99 -16.33
N LYS A 90 2.98 -9.92 -16.65
CA LYS A 90 2.27 -9.82 -17.93
C LYS A 90 3.31 -9.97 -19.03
N LEU A 91 3.20 -11.02 -19.83
CA LEU A 91 3.94 -11.13 -21.08
C LEU A 91 3.48 -9.96 -21.97
N ARG A 92 4.43 -9.33 -22.67
CA ARG A 92 4.13 -8.26 -23.62
C ARG A 92 3.12 -8.83 -24.62
N ASP A 93 1.95 -8.22 -24.68
CA ASP A 93 0.90 -8.63 -25.61
C ASP A 93 1.49 -8.57 -27.03
N PRO A 94 1.51 -9.68 -27.79
CA PRO A 94 1.85 -9.62 -29.20
C PRO A 94 0.73 -8.82 -29.85
N SER A 95 0.94 -7.51 -29.96
CA SER A 95 -0.05 -6.48 -30.27
C SER A 95 -0.84 -6.68 -31.57
N LYS A 96 -0.54 -7.73 -32.34
CA LYS A 96 -1.25 -8.18 -33.53
C LYS A 96 -1.17 -9.70 -33.59
N PHE A 97 -2.29 -10.38 -33.42
CA PHE A 97 -2.41 -11.82 -33.70
C PHE A 97 -2.88 -11.99 -35.14
N LEU A 98 -1.96 -12.35 -36.04
CA LEU A 98 -2.27 -12.60 -37.44
C LEU A 98 -2.54 -14.08 -37.64
N ILE A 99 -3.66 -14.40 -38.28
CA ILE A 99 -4.08 -15.77 -38.61
C ILE A 99 -3.98 -15.95 -40.12
N PRO A 100 -3.27 -16.96 -40.62
CA PRO A 100 -3.29 -17.31 -42.04
C PRO A 100 -4.69 -17.71 -42.50
N CYS A 101 -5.11 -17.20 -43.64
CA CYS A 101 -6.37 -17.51 -44.29
C CYS A 101 -6.12 -17.89 -45.75
N GLU A 102 -6.79 -18.93 -46.21
CA GLU A 102 -6.73 -19.40 -47.60
C GLU A 102 -8.07 -19.11 -48.28
N PHE A 103 -8.01 -18.35 -49.38
CA PHE A 103 -9.18 -18.05 -50.20
C PHE A 103 -8.94 -18.55 -51.64
N PRO A 104 -9.94 -19.16 -52.30
CA PRO A 104 -9.77 -19.66 -53.66
C PRO A 104 -9.44 -18.52 -54.63
N GLY A 105 -8.28 -18.60 -55.29
CA GLY A 105 -7.83 -17.62 -56.29
C GLY A 105 -7.08 -16.42 -55.73
N MET A 106 -6.70 -16.42 -54.45
CA MET A 106 -5.78 -15.44 -53.87
C MET A 106 -4.54 -16.14 -53.27
N ASP A 107 -3.39 -15.47 -53.35
CA ASP A 107 -2.18 -15.88 -52.64
C ASP A 107 -2.35 -15.74 -51.11
N GLU A 108 -1.44 -16.33 -50.34
CA GLU A 108 -1.48 -16.45 -48.88
C GLU A 108 -1.90 -15.14 -48.18
N CYS A 109 -3.04 -15.19 -47.49
CA CYS A 109 -3.63 -14.04 -46.81
C CYS A 109 -3.38 -14.14 -45.29
N LEU A 110 -3.06 -13.02 -44.64
CA LEU A 110 -2.96 -12.93 -43.18
C LEU A 110 -4.05 -12.00 -42.64
N ALA A 111 -4.99 -12.54 -41.88
CA ALA A 111 -6.07 -11.79 -41.26
C ALA A 111 -5.70 -11.37 -39.83
N LEU A 112 -6.07 -10.16 -39.43
CA LEU A 112 -5.92 -9.70 -38.05
C LEU A 112 -7.08 -10.22 -37.21
N ALA A 113 -6.78 -10.94 -36.13
CA ALA A 113 -7.79 -11.37 -35.16
C ALA A 113 -8.07 -10.24 -34.16
N ASP A 114 -9.12 -9.46 -34.41
CA ASP A 114 -9.61 -8.43 -33.49
C ASP A 114 -10.85 -8.92 -32.74
N LEU A 115 -10.67 -9.24 -31.46
CA LEU A 115 -11.76 -9.67 -30.56
C LEU A 115 -12.77 -8.54 -30.27
N GLY A 116 -12.45 -7.29 -30.58
CA GLY A 116 -13.34 -6.13 -30.47
C GLY A 116 -14.19 -5.87 -31.71
N ALA A 117 -13.89 -6.53 -32.83
CA ALA A 117 -14.66 -6.39 -34.06
C ALA A 117 -15.88 -7.33 -34.05
N SER A 118 -17.06 -6.78 -34.34
CA SER A 118 -18.30 -7.56 -34.46
C SER A 118 -18.54 -8.11 -35.87
N ILE A 119 -17.68 -7.76 -36.83
CA ILE A 119 -17.77 -8.14 -38.24
C ILE A 119 -16.38 -8.49 -38.79
N ASN A 120 -16.34 -9.34 -39.81
CA ASN A 120 -15.14 -9.64 -40.59
C ASN A 120 -15.14 -8.77 -41.86
N LEU A 121 -14.00 -8.17 -42.19
CA LEU A 121 -13.78 -7.33 -43.37
C LEU A 121 -12.84 -8.01 -44.37
#